data_AF-A0A1U7XH67-F1
#
_entry.id   AF-A0A1U7XH67-F1
#
_cell.length_a   1.000
_cell.length_b   1.000
_cell.length_c   1.000
_cell.angle_alpha   90.00
_cell.angle_beta   90.00
_cell.angle_gamma   90.00
#
_symmetry.space_group_name_H-M   'P 1'
#
loop_
_entity.id
_entity.type
_entity.pdbx_description
1 polymer ?
#
loop_
_entity_poly.entity_id
_entity_poly.type
_entity_poly.pdbx_seq_one_letter_code
_entity_poly.pdbx_strand_id
1 'polypeptide(L)'
;MDLAMEGQKPSATPLLIPKKFKVPNISKYDGTSDPRDHVTAFTTGVKGNDLTKQEIESVLVKKFGEALTQGVLTWYSLLPENSIDSFSEIADSFIKAYLGAQKVEKMMEDIFKVK
;
A
#
# COMPACT_ATOMS: atom_id res chain seq x y z
N MET A 1 30.94 29.45 9.46
CA MET A 1 31.09 28.26 10.31
C MET A 1 29.69 27.94 10.78
N ASP A 2 29.14 26.87 10.21
CA ASP A 2 27.88 26.18 10.41
C ASP A 2 26.58 26.93 10.77
N LEU A 3 25.73 26.99 9.74
CA LEU A 3 24.27 27.01 9.82
C LEU A 3 23.78 25.64 10.30
N ALA A 4 23.21 25.58 11.50
CA ALA A 4 22.34 24.48 11.91
C ALA A 4 21.04 25.07 12.48
N MET A 5 20.15 25.50 11.57
CA MET A 5 18.72 25.44 11.85
C MET A 5 18.35 23.97 11.70
N GLU A 6 18.33 23.23 12.82
CA GLU A 6 17.67 21.93 12.84
C GLU A 6 16.26 22.12 12.30
N GLY A 7 16.04 21.58 11.11
CA GLY A 7 14.73 21.53 10.47
C GLY A 7 13.81 20.80 11.43
N GLN A 8 12.94 21.56 12.07
CA GLN A 8 11.87 21.04 12.90
C GLN A 8 11.05 20.08 12.05
N LYS A 9 11.29 18.78 12.25
CA LYS A 9 10.47 17.70 11.67
C LYS A 9 9.03 18.03 12.07
N PRO A 10 8.11 18.31 11.11
CA PRO A 10 6.77 18.70 11.47
C PRO A 10 6.15 17.59 12.31
N SER A 11 5.81 17.95 13.55
CA SER A 11 5.11 17.12 14.51
C SER A 11 3.96 16.41 13.79
N ALA A 12 4.05 15.09 13.69
CA ALA A 12 3.04 14.25 13.09
C ALA A 12 1.76 14.34 13.95
N THR A 13 0.88 15.26 13.61
CA THR A 13 -0.52 15.20 14.04
C THR A 13 -1.02 13.80 13.73
N PRO A 14 -1.64 13.07 14.67
CA PRO A 14 -2.20 11.77 14.40
C PRO A 14 -3.14 11.92 13.20
N LEU A 15 -2.75 11.37 12.05
CA LEU A 15 -3.51 11.53 10.82
C LEU A 15 -4.81 10.71 10.97
N LEU A 16 -5.84 11.28 11.58
CA LEU A 16 -7.06 10.56 11.91
C LEU A 16 -7.78 10.13 10.62
N ILE A 17 -8.44 8.97 10.66
CA ILE A 17 -9.34 8.55 9.59
C ILE A 17 -10.62 9.41 9.71
N PRO A 18 -11.02 10.14 8.66
CA PRO A 18 -12.22 10.98 8.71
C PRO A 18 -13.48 10.14 8.93
N LYS A 19 -14.41 10.64 9.75
CA LYS A 19 -15.70 9.95 10.00
C LYS A 19 -16.55 9.76 8.75
N LYS A 20 -16.36 10.62 7.74
CA LYS A 20 -17.05 10.58 6.44
C LYS A 20 -16.48 9.52 5.48
N PHE A 21 -15.34 8.90 5.81
CA PHE A 21 -14.75 7.86 5.00
C PHE A 21 -15.64 6.62 4.94
N LYS A 22 -15.90 6.14 3.73
CA LYS A 22 -16.56 4.86 3.46
C LYS A 22 -15.53 3.92 2.88
N VAL A 23 -15.43 2.73 3.49
CA VAL A 23 -14.54 1.67 3.01
C VAL A 23 -14.93 1.30 1.58
N PRO A 24 -13.99 1.34 0.61
CA PRO A 24 -14.27 0.92 -0.75
C PRO A 24 -14.62 -0.56 -0.82
N ASN A 25 -15.58 -0.92 -1.68
CA ASN A 25 -15.89 -2.32 -1.97
C ASN A 25 -14.87 -2.87 -2.99
N ILE A 26 -13.70 -3.25 -2.49
CA ILE A 26 -12.66 -3.91 -3.28
C ILE A 26 -12.38 -5.31 -2.72
N SER A 27 -12.11 -6.27 -3.61
CA SER A 27 -11.64 -7.59 -3.19
C SER A 27 -10.28 -7.46 -2.53
N LYS A 28 -10.07 -8.21 -1.44
CA LYS A 28 -8.77 -8.26 -0.78
C LYS A 28 -7.74 -8.93 -1.68
N TYR A 29 -6.51 -8.46 -1.64
CA TYR A 29 -5.41 -9.03 -2.41
C TYR A 29 -4.97 -10.39 -1.85
N ASP A 30 -4.98 -11.42 -2.69
CA ASP A 30 -4.61 -12.79 -2.34
C ASP A 30 -3.26 -13.24 -2.94
N GLY A 31 -2.59 -12.38 -3.71
CA GLY A 31 -1.34 -12.70 -4.40
C GLY A 31 -1.49 -13.09 -5.87
N THR A 32 -2.72 -13.36 -6.34
CA THR A 32 -2.95 -13.93 -7.67
C THR A 32 -3.20 -12.88 -8.75
N SER A 33 -3.80 -11.74 -8.39
CA SER A 33 -4.09 -10.63 -9.31
C SER A 33 -2.91 -9.67 -9.47
N ASP A 34 -2.86 -8.88 -10.55
CA ASP A 34 -1.76 -7.92 -10.75
C ASP A 34 -1.72 -6.90 -9.57
N PRO A 35 -0.58 -6.73 -8.88
CA PRO A 35 -0.48 -5.82 -7.75
C PRO A 35 -0.68 -4.34 -8.13
N ARG A 36 -0.38 -3.94 -9.37
CA ARG A 36 -0.65 -2.58 -9.88
C ARG A 36 -2.13 -2.33 -10.03
N ASP A 37 -2.88 -3.32 -10.52
CA ASP A 37 -4.34 -3.22 -10.64
C ASP A 37 -4.97 -3.09 -9.25
N HIS A 38 -4.48 -3.85 -8.27
CA HIS A 38 -4.96 -3.74 -6.89
C HIS A 38 -4.67 -2.35 -6.28
N VAL A 39 -3.45 -1.83 -6.43
CA VAL A 39 -3.09 -0.47 -5.98
C VAL A 39 -4.00 0.58 -6.63
N THR A 40 -4.26 0.44 -7.94
CA THR A 40 -5.11 1.36 -8.70
C THR A 40 -6.56 1.32 -8.23
N ALA A 41 -7.12 0.12 -8.03
CA ALA A 41 -8.48 -0.07 -7.55
C ALA A 41 -8.66 0.51 -6.13
N PHE A 42 -7.74 0.21 -5.22
CA PHE A 42 -7.76 0.75 -3.86
C PHE A 42 -7.68 2.28 -3.85
N THR A 43 -6.72 2.84 -4.61
CA THR A 43 -6.53 4.30 -4.70
C THR A 43 -7.76 5.00 -5.25
N THR A 44 -8.37 4.44 -6.28
CA THR A 44 -9.58 4.97 -6.91
C THR A 44 -10.77 4.92 -5.95
N GLY A 45 -10.93 3.83 -5.22
CA GLY A 45 -11.97 3.68 -4.20
C GLY A 45 -11.86 4.73 -3.09
N VAL A 46 -10.65 4.97 -2.58
CA VAL A 46 -10.44 6.01 -1.54
C VAL A 46 -10.72 7.40 -2.11
N LYS A 47 -10.23 7.72 -3.32
CA LYS A 47 -10.47 9.02 -3.99
C LYS A 47 -11.94 9.26 -4.36
N GLY A 48 -12.75 8.23 -4.47
CA GLY A 48 -14.20 8.36 -4.66
C GLY A 48 -14.95 8.88 -3.43
N ASN A 49 -14.28 9.01 -2.28
CA ASN A 49 -14.84 9.65 -1.10
C ASN A 49 -14.64 11.18 -1.16
N ASP A 50 -15.55 11.92 -0.53
CA ASP A 50 -15.41 13.38 -0.36
C ASP A 50 -14.35 13.68 0.72
N LEU A 51 -13.07 13.61 0.35
CA LEU A 51 -11.92 13.79 1.23
C LEU A 51 -10.95 14.83 0.68
N THR A 52 -10.27 15.55 1.57
CA THR A 52 -9.13 16.40 1.19
C THR A 52 -7.91 15.55 0.80
N LYS A 53 -6.94 16.14 0.11
CA LYS A 53 -5.70 15.45 -0.29
C LYS A 53 -4.96 14.81 0.89
N GLN A 54 -4.88 15.50 2.03
CA GLN A 54 -4.21 14.98 3.24
C GLN A 54 -4.99 13.83 3.89
N GLU A 55 -6.32 13.91 3.88
CA GLU A 55 -7.18 12.82 4.36
C GLU A 55 -7.07 11.58 3.46
N ILE A 56 -7.00 11.77 2.14
CA ILE A 56 -6.77 10.67 1.19
C ILE A 56 -5.46 9.96 1.51
N GLU A 57 -4.36 10.71 1.65
CA GLU A 57 -3.04 10.14 1.96
C GLU A 57 -3.07 9.33 3.28
N SER A 58 -3.65 9.93 4.33
CA SER A 58 -3.83 9.28 5.63
C SER A 58 -4.60 7.96 5.53
N VAL A 59 -5.73 7.98 4.82
CA VAL A 59 -6.57 6.80 4.63
C VAL A 59 -5.82 5.74 3.85
N LEU A 60 -5.16 6.11 2.76
CA LEU A 60 -4.39 5.18 1.93
C LEU A 60 -3.32 4.46 2.75
N VAL A 61 -2.49 5.20 3.49
CA VAL A 61 -1.43 4.62 4.32
C VAL A 61 -2.00 3.68 5.37
N LYS A 62 -3.02 4.11 6.12
CA LYS A 62 -3.54 3.36 7.28
C LYS A 62 -4.43 2.18 6.92
N LYS A 63 -5.13 2.24 5.79
CA LYS A 63 -6.13 1.24 5.40
C LYS A 63 -5.61 0.22 4.39
N PHE A 64 -4.43 0.44 3.80
CA PHE A 64 -3.89 -0.49 2.81
C PHE A 64 -3.72 -1.91 3.37
N GLY A 65 -3.23 -2.06 4.59
CA GLY A 65 -3.10 -3.39 5.23
C GLY A 65 -4.43 -4.15 5.37
N GLU A 66 -5.56 -3.44 5.52
CA GLU A 66 -6.90 -4.06 5.61
C GLU A 66 -7.38 -4.61 4.25
N ALA A 67 -6.82 -4.09 3.15
CA ALA A 67 -7.09 -4.56 1.79
C ALA A 67 -6.31 -5.84 1.42
N LEU A 68 -5.47 -6.37 2.31
CA LEU A 68 -4.64 -7.56 2.07
C LEU A 68 -5.23 -8.80 2.77
N THR A 69 -4.99 -9.99 2.23
CA THR A 69 -5.31 -11.27 2.91
C THR A 69 -4.15 -11.76 3.79
N GLN A 70 -4.40 -12.74 4.67
CA GLN A 70 -3.51 -13.11 5.78
C GLN A 70 -2.04 -13.38 5.39
N GLY A 71 -1.77 -13.99 4.24
CA GLY A 71 -0.39 -14.23 3.78
C GLY A 71 0.35 -12.94 3.40
N VAL A 72 -0.35 -12.01 2.78
CA VAL A 72 0.18 -10.72 2.32
C VAL A 72 0.26 -9.70 3.45
N LEU A 73 -0.58 -9.86 4.48
CA LEU A 73 -0.61 -9.04 5.68
C LEU A 73 0.70 -9.15 6.49
N THR A 74 1.34 -10.32 6.46
CA THR A 74 2.66 -10.54 7.11
C THR A 74 3.74 -9.64 6.52
N TRP A 75 3.76 -9.46 5.20
CA TRP A 75 4.70 -8.54 4.55
C TRP A 75 4.48 -7.09 5.02
N TYR A 76 3.23 -6.66 5.12
CA TYR A 76 2.90 -5.30 5.56
C TYR A 76 3.30 -5.05 7.03
N SER A 77 3.13 -6.05 7.91
CA SER A 77 3.56 -5.98 9.31
C SER A 77 5.08 -5.97 9.52
N LEU A 78 5.86 -6.39 8.52
CA LEU A 78 7.33 -6.38 8.56
C LEU A 78 7.96 -5.08 8.05
N LEU A 79 7.13 -4.15 7.54
CA LEU A 79 7.62 -2.84 7.13
C LEU A 79 8.11 -2.08 8.37
N PRO A 80 9.28 -1.40 8.30
CA PRO A 80 9.83 -0.77 9.49
C PRO A 80 8.90 0.32 10.00
N GLU A 81 8.62 0.29 11.29
CA GLU A 81 7.82 1.32 11.95
C GLU A 81 8.53 2.68 11.76
N ASN A 82 7.82 3.67 11.21
CA ASN A 82 8.35 4.99 10.83
C ASN A 82 9.23 5.06 9.55
N SER A 83 9.28 4.01 8.72
CA SER A 83 9.98 4.02 7.42
C SER A 83 9.11 4.53 6.25
N ILE A 84 7.81 4.73 6.48
CA ILE A 84 6.86 4.95 5.41
C ILE A 84 6.13 6.24 5.70
N ASP A 85 6.56 7.30 5.03
CA ASP A 85 5.97 8.62 5.15
C ASP A 85 4.88 8.86 4.09
N SER A 86 4.75 7.94 3.11
CA SER A 86 3.80 8.08 2.00
C SER A 86 3.22 6.76 1.50
N PHE A 87 2.01 6.82 0.93
CA PHE A 87 1.40 5.68 0.26
C PHE A 87 2.19 5.24 -0.98
N SER A 88 2.89 6.17 -1.64
CA SER A 88 3.75 5.88 -2.79
C SER A 88 4.82 4.83 -2.45
N GLU A 89 5.45 4.95 -1.29
CA GLU A 89 6.49 4.00 -0.84
C GLU A 89 5.90 2.61 -0.54
N ILE A 90 4.71 2.56 0.06
CA ILE A 90 3.98 1.30 0.27
C ILE A 90 3.68 0.65 -1.07
N ALA A 91 3.10 1.40 -2.00
CA ALA A 91 2.69 0.90 -3.31
C ALA A 91 3.88 0.37 -4.11
N ASP A 92 5.00 1.12 -4.15
CA ASP A 92 6.21 0.70 -4.85
C ASP A 92 6.82 -0.57 -4.24
N SER A 93 6.90 -0.63 -2.90
CA SER A 93 7.42 -1.80 -2.20
C SER A 93 6.52 -3.03 -2.41
N PHE A 94 5.19 -2.84 -2.35
CA PHE A 94 4.19 -3.86 -2.60
C PHE A 94 4.28 -4.40 -4.04
N ILE A 95 4.32 -3.52 -5.04
CA ILE A 95 4.46 -3.91 -6.44
C ILE A 95 5.77 -4.68 -6.63
N LYS A 96 6.90 -4.22 -6.09
CA LYS A 96 8.18 -4.94 -6.20
C LYS A 96 8.11 -6.35 -5.59
N ALA A 97 7.49 -6.50 -4.43
CA ALA A 97 7.37 -7.79 -3.75
C ALA A 97 6.50 -8.80 -4.53
N TYR A 98 5.35 -8.36 -5.07
CA TYR A 98 4.37 -9.28 -5.63
C TYR A 98 4.35 -9.36 -7.16
N LEU A 99 4.95 -8.40 -7.87
CA LEU A 99 5.13 -8.47 -9.32
C LEU A 99 6.19 -9.51 -9.71
N GLY A 100 7.22 -9.68 -8.86
CA GLY A 100 8.25 -10.71 -9.05
C GLY A 100 7.72 -12.12 -8.77
N ALA A 101 6.90 -12.29 -7.73
CA ALA A 101 6.31 -13.57 -7.35
C ALA A 101 5.43 -14.18 -8.45
N GLN A 102 4.57 -13.37 -9.09
CA GLN A 102 3.73 -13.84 -10.21
C GLN A 102 4.52 -14.34 -11.42
N LYS A 103 5.68 -13.72 -11.70
CA LYS A 103 6.53 -14.17 -12.81
C LYS A 103 7.15 -15.53 -12.53
N VAL A 104 7.52 -15.80 -11.28
CA VAL A 104 8.11 -17.08 -10.88
C VAL A 104 7.06 -18.19 -10.89
N GLU A 105 5.85 -17.95 -10.36
CA GLU A 105 4.77 -18.94 -10.40
C GLU A 105 4.36 -19.28 -11.84
N LYS A 106 4.15 -18.27 -12.69
CA LYS A 106 3.80 -18.49 -14.10
C LYS A 106 4.90 -19.24 -14.86
N MET A 107 6.16 -18.96 -14.54
CA MET A 107 7.30 -19.70 -15.10
C MET A 107 7.35 -21.15 -14.60
N MET A 108 7.03 -21.40 -13.33
CA MET A 108 6.91 -22.77 -12.82
C MET A 108 5.78 -23.52 -13.53
N GLU A 109 4.59 -22.91 -13.70
CA GLU A 109 3.48 -23.52 -14.43
C GLU A 109 3.82 -23.88 -15.88
N ASP A 110 4.61 -23.05 -16.57
CA ASP A 110 5.07 -23.32 -17.93
C ASP A 110 6.12 -24.45 -17.99
N ILE A 111 6.99 -24.56 -16.97
CA ILE A 111 7.98 -25.66 -16.87
C ILE A 111 7.28 -27.02 -16.67
N PHE A 112 6.19 -27.07 -15.88
CA PHE A 112 5.43 -28.31 -15.66
C PHE A 112 4.55 -28.73 -16.85
N LYS A 113 4.44 -27.91 -17.91
CA LYS A 113 3.66 -28.22 -19.12
C LYS A 113 4.47 -28.76 -20.29
N VAL A 114 5.80 -28.88 -20.16
CA VAL A 114 6.60 -29.57 -21.18
C VAL A 114 6.33 -31.08 -21.08
N LYS A 115 5.69 -31.64 -22.12
CA LYS A 115 5.36 -33.05 -22.27
C LYS A 115 5.89 -33.55 -23.60
#